data_AF-A0A930SNV4-F1
#
_entry.id   AF-A0A930SNV4-F1
#
_cell.length_a   1.000
_cell.length_b   1.000
_cell.length_c   1.000
_cell.angle_alpha   90.00
_cell.angle_beta   90.00
_cell.angle_gamma   90.00
#
_symmetry.space_group_name_H-M   'P 1'
#
loop_
_entity.id
_entity.type
_entity.pdbx_description
1 polymer ?
#
loop_
_entity_poly.entity_id
_entity_poly.type
_entity_poly.pdbx_seq_one_letter_code
_entity_poly.pdbx_strand_id
1 'polypeptide(L)' 'METLEFIIYPDGRVKEMVTGVVGTSCEAVTAEIEAHLGKVVSRETTSEFYQTPQQQSSTLSPKSQITHRDWA' A
#
# COMPACT_ATOMS: atom_id res chain seq x y z
N MET A 1 -8.34 -2.43 -3.77
CA MET A 1 -8.36 -1.67 -5.04
C MET A 1 -7.74 -0.32 -4.74
N GLU A 2 -6.76 0.08 -5.52
CA GLU A 2 -6.05 1.35 -5.35
C GLU A 2 -6.80 2.46 -6.09
N THR A 3 -6.93 3.63 -5.47
CA THR A 3 -7.65 4.77 -6.05
C THR A 3 -6.93 6.08 -5.75
N LEU A 4 -6.94 6.96 -6.75
CA LEU A 4 -6.38 8.29 -6.66
C LEU A 4 -7.45 9.32 -7.01
N GLU A 5 -7.82 10.15 -6.04
CA GLU A 5 -8.84 11.17 -6.17
C GLU A 5 -8.22 12.57 -6.18
N PHE A 6 -8.71 13.43 -7.08
CA PHE A 6 -8.31 14.81 -7.20
C PHE A 6 -9.50 15.74 -7.01
N ILE A 7 -9.36 16.71 -6.11
CA ILE A 7 -10.32 17.79 -5.91
C ILE A 7 -9.64 19.09 -6.34
N ILE A 8 -10.15 19.70 -7.41
CA ILE A 8 -9.67 20.99 -7.91
C ILE A 8 -10.58 22.08 -7.35
N TYR A 9 -10.00 22.99 -6.58
CA TYR A 9 -10.72 24.12 -6.01
C TYR A 9 -10.77 25.30 -7.00
N PRO A 10 -11.80 26.16 -6.93
CA PRO A 10 -11.90 27.34 -7.79
C PRO A 10 -10.75 28.34 -7.67
N ASP A 11 -10.00 28.29 -6.56
CA ASP A 11 -8.81 29.10 -6.31
C ASP A 11 -7.52 28.52 -6.93
N GLY A 12 -7.65 27.41 -7.66
CA GLY A 12 -6.54 26.75 -8.35
C GLY A 12 -5.75 25.77 -7.48
N ARG A 13 -6.12 25.55 -6.21
CA ARG A 13 -5.52 24.51 -5.38
C ARG A 13 -6.01 23.13 -5.81
N VAL A 14 -5.14 22.13 -5.70
CA VAL A 14 -5.47 20.72 -5.94
C VAL A 14 -5.24 19.94 -4.64
N LYS A 15 -6.25 19.18 -4.22
CA LYS A 15 -6.13 18.18 -3.15
C LYS A 15 -6.08 16.79 -3.76
N GLU A 16 -5.04 16.05 -3.44
CA GLU A 16 -4.83 14.66 -3.83
C GLU A 16 -5.15 13.73 -2.65
N MET A 17 -5.88 12.65 -2.92
CA MET A 17 -6.20 11.61 -1.94
C MET A 17 -5.87 10.23 -2.53
N VAL A 18 -4.90 9.55 -1.92
CA VAL A 18 -4.50 8.19 -2.27
C VAL A 18 -5.12 7.23 -1.28
N THR A 19 -5.80 6.20 -1.75
CA THR A 19 -6.33 5.13 -0.89
C THR A 19 -6.06 3.75 -1.49
N GLY A 20 -5.93 2.74 -0.62
CA GLY A 20 -5.67 1.36 -1.02
C GLY A 20 -4.20 1.04 -1.32
N VAL A 21 -3.30 2.01 -1.22
CA VAL A 21 -1.84 1.83 -1.31
C VAL A 21 -1.27 1.74 0.11
N VAL A 22 -0.51 0.68 0.39
CA VAL A 22 -0.04 0.34 1.74
C VAL A 22 1.44 0.70 1.90
N GLY A 23 1.79 1.36 3.00
CA GLY A 23 3.16 1.76 3.31
C GLY A 23 3.63 3.02 2.59
N THR A 24 4.95 3.18 2.47
CA THR A 24 5.59 4.36 1.86
C THR A 24 5.52 4.40 0.34
N SER A 25 5.00 3.34 -0.30
CA SER A 25 4.87 3.27 -1.76
C SER A 25 3.95 4.35 -2.32
N CYS A 26 3.00 4.85 -1.52
CA CYS A 26 2.14 5.97 -1.93
C CYS A 26 2.93 7.25 -2.18
N GLU A 27 4.07 7.47 -1.50
CA GLU A 27 4.90 8.67 -1.72
C GLU A 27 5.54 8.69 -3.10
N ALA A 28 6.00 7.54 -3.59
CA ALA A 28 6.57 7.44 -4.93
C ALA A 28 5.52 7.70 -6.02
N VAL A 29 4.27 7.29 -5.78
CA VAL A 29 3.16 7.53 -6.69
C VAL A 29 2.79 9.02 -6.72
N THR A 30 2.72 9.68 -5.56
CA THR A 30 2.35 11.11 -5.52
C THR A 30 3.50 12.02 -5.95
N ALA A 31 4.77 11.63 -5.80
CA ALA A 31 5.92 12.48 -6.09
C ALA A 31 5.96 12.99 -7.55
N GLU A 32 5.72 12.10 -8.52
CA GLU A 32 5.69 12.49 -9.94
C GLU A 32 4.52 13.45 -10.22
N ILE A 33 3.39 13.22 -9.57
CA ILE A 33 2.16 14.01 -9.77
C ILE A 33 2.32 15.39 -9.15
N GLU A 34 2.85 15.46 -7.93
CA GLU A 34 3.19 16.70 -7.23
C GLU A 34 4.15 17.56 -8.06
N ALA A 35 5.15 16.96 -8.72
CA ALA A 35 6.08 17.68 -9.60
C ALA A 35 5.40 18.35 -10.80
N HIS A 36 4.30 17.78 -11.30
CA HIS A 36 3.51 18.36 -12.40
C HIS A 36 2.47 19.38 -11.89
N LEU A 37 1.91 19.18 -10.69
CA LEU A 37 0.89 20.07 -10.12
C LEU A 37 1.47 21.33 -9.47
N GLY A 38 2.72 21.29 -9.00
CA GLY A 38 3.44 22.45 -8.47
C GLY A 38 4.08 22.21 -7.11
N LYS A 39 3.83 23.11 -6.14
CA LYS A 39 4.44 23.02 -4.80
C LYS A 39 3.45 22.43 -3.79
N VAL A 40 3.90 21.42 -3.04
CA VAL A 40 3.14 20.87 -1.91
C VAL A 40 3.04 21.91 -0.79
N VAL A 41 1.79 22.23 -0.41
CA VAL A 41 1.48 23.18 0.68
C VAL A 41 1.25 22.45 2.01
N SER A 42 0.70 21.24 1.96
CA SER A 42 0.41 20.41 3.13
C SER A 42 0.36 18.94 2.74
N ARG A 43 0.88 18.06 3.61
CA ARG A 43 0.82 16.60 3.48
C ARG A 43 0.19 16.02 4.74
N GLU A 44 -0.73 15.08 4.58
CA GLU A 44 -1.35 14.34 5.68
C GLU A 44 -1.30 12.85 5.35
N THR A 45 -0.76 12.05 6.26
CA THR A 45 -0.62 10.59 6.09
C THR A 45 -1.88 9.90 6.61
N THR A 46 -2.41 8.94 5.85
CA THR A 46 -3.51 8.09 6.31
C THR A 46 -2.99 6.89 7.11
N SER A 47 -3.89 6.10 7.70
CA SER A 47 -3.49 4.92 8.50
C SER A 47 -2.79 3.84 7.65
N GLU A 48 -3.13 3.75 6.35
CA GLU A 48 -2.51 2.86 5.37
C GLU A 48 -1.02 3.14 5.15
N PHE A 49 -0.59 4.38 5.34
CA PHE A 49 0.83 4.76 5.27
C PHE A 49 1.69 4.01 6.30
N TYR A 50 1.13 3.74 7.49
CA TYR A 50 1.83 3.08 8.59
C TYR A 50 1.69 1.55 8.56
N GLN A 51 0.89 1.01 7.64
CA GLN A 51 0.73 -0.43 7.51
C GLN A 51 1.95 -1.04 6.80
N THR A 52 2.48 -2.13 7.35
CA THR A 52 3.54 -2.89 6.69
C THR A 52 2.91 -3.83 5.66
N PRO A 53 3.41 -3.88 4.41
CA PRO A 53 2.96 -4.88 3.45
C PRO A 53 3.16 -6.28 4.04
N GLN A 54 2.07 -7.02 4.24
CA GLN A 54 2.18 -8.41 4.67
C GLN A 54 2.76 -9.22 3.52
N GLN A 55 4.04 -9.59 3.61
CA GLN A 55 4.60 -10.62 2.75
C GLN A 55 3.93 -11.94 3.12
N GLN A 56 2.94 -12.38 2.33
CA GLN A 56 2.43 -13.74 2.42
C GLN A 56 3.57 -14.69 2.02
N SER A 57 4.36 -15.11 3.00
CA SER A 57 5.24 -16.26 2.87
C SER A 57 4.36 -17.49 2.75
N SER A 58 4.04 -17.89 1.52
CA SER A 58 3.46 -19.19 1.20
C SER A 58 4.52 -20.28 1.39
N THR A 59 4.92 -20.52 2.65
CA THR A 59 5.60 -21.76 3.02
C THR A 59 4.56 -22.87 2.89
N LEU A 60 4.50 -23.48 1.72
CA LEU A 60 3.83 -24.75 1.50
C LEU A 60 4.52 -25.78 2.39
N SER A 61 3.93 -26.07 3.54
CA SER A 61 4.36 -27.14 4.43
C SER A 61 4.29 -28.47 3.67
N PRO A 62 5.40 -29.20 3.44
CA PRO A 62 5.30 -30.54 2.88
C PRO A 62 4.55 -31.44 3.87
N LYS A 63 3.47 -32.07 3.39
CA LYS A 63 2.65 -33.03 4.14
C LYS A 63 3.54 -34.08 4.80
N SER A 64 3.68 -34.02 6.12
CA SER A 64 4.32 -35.06 6.94
C SER A 64 3.52 -36.36 6.78
N GLN A 65 4.04 -37.30 6.00
CA GLN A 65 3.45 -38.63 5.86
C GLN A 65 3.73 -39.43 7.14
N ILE A 66 2.64 -39.78 7.83
CA ILE A 66 2.66 -40.62 9.02
C ILE A 66 3.06 -42.02 8.58
N THR A 67 4.27 -42.45 8.90
CA THR A 67 4.68 -43.84 8.72
C THR A 67 4.29 -44.60 9.98
N HIS A 68 3.14 -45.28 9.94
CA HIS A 68 2.74 -46.23 10.97
C HIS A 68 3.71 -47.42 10.89
N ARG A 69 4.62 -47.57 11.86
CA ARG A 69 5.39 -48.81 11.99
C ARG A 69 4.64 -49.71 12.96
N ASP A 70 4.12 -50.81 12.41
CA ASP A 70 3.66 -51.95 13.17
C ASP A 70 4.72 -52.38 14.19
N TRP A 71 4.32 -52.43 15.46
CA TRP A 71 5.13 -52.93 16.55
C TRP A 71 4.92 -54.45 16.63
N ALA A 72 6.00 -55.21 16.45
CA ALA A 72 6.06 -56.67 16.62
C ALA A 72 6.28 -57.07 18.09
#